data_AF-A0A7Y4Z9E1-F1
#
_entry.id   AF-A0A7Y4Z9E1-F1
#
_cell.length_a   1.000
_cell.length_b   1.000
_cell.length_c   1.000
_cell.angle_alpha   90.00
_cell.angle_beta   90.00
_cell.angle_gamma   90.00
#
_symmetry.space_group_name_H-M   'P 1'
#
loop_
_entity.id
_entity.type
_entity.pdbx_description
1 polymer ?
#
loop_
_entity_poly.entity_id
_entity_poly.type
_entity_poly.pdbx_seq_one_letter_code
_entity_poly.pdbx_strand_id
1 'polypeptide(L)'
;PVQRYIAECLQGTEGPLGKNYNMRWIASLVAEVYRILTRGGIFMYPLDSRNPAKPAKLRLMYEANPMAFIIEQAGGLCSTGRERILDIKPTDIHQRVPLILGSKQEVERVVGYHKES
;
A
#
# COMPACT_ATOMS: atom_id res chain seq x y z
N PRO A 1 0.71 11.01 -6.50
CA PRO A 1 0.29 10.60 -5.13
C PRO A 1 1.40 9.96 -4.28
N VAL A 2 1.97 8.81 -4.68
CA VAL A 2 3.01 8.12 -3.87
C VAL A 2 4.29 8.93 -3.72
N GLN A 3 4.76 9.58 -4.80
CA GLN A 3 5.93 10.48 -4.74
C GLN A 3 5.73 11.63 -3.75
N ARG A 4 4.52 12.20 -3.70
CA ARG A 4 4.16 13.25 -2.72
C ARG A 4 4.30 12.72 -1.29
N TYR A 5 3.70 11.58 -0.98
CA TYR A 5 3.81 10.99 0.36
C TYR A 5 5.26 10.70 0.77
N ILE A 6 6.10 10.18 -0.15
CA ILE A 6 7.53 9.97 0.12
C ILE A 6 8.25 11.30 0.35
N ALA A 7 8.00 12.32 -0.47
CA ALA A 7 8.60 13.64 -0.30
C ALA A 7 8.24 14.27 1.05
N GLU A 8 6.98 14.14 1.48
CA GLU A 8 6.51 14.62 2.79
C GLU A 8 7.13 13.83 3.95
N CYS A 9 7.34 12.51 3.81
CA CYS A 9 8.08 11.72 4.80
C CYS A 9 9.53 12.20 5.00
N LEU A 10 10.19 12.63 3.91
CA LEU A 10 11.58 13.10 3.93
C LEU A 10 11.74 14.47 4.60
N GLN A 11 10.67 15.26 4.68
CA GLN A 11 10.67 16.56 5.39
C GLN A 11 10.64 16.42 6.93
N GLY A 12 10.39 15.21 7.44
CA GLY A 12 10.43 14.93 8.88
C GLY A 12 9.44 15.76 9.69
N THR A 13 9.89 16.27 10.84
CA THR A 13 9.06 17.07 11.76
C THR A 13 8.66 18.44 11.24
N GLU A 14 9.38 19.00 10.26
CA GLU A 14 9.06 20.29 9.63
C GLU A 14 8.03 20.14 8.50
N GLY A 15 7.83 18.91 8.02
CA GLY A 15 6.88 18.60 6.97
C GLY A 15 5.43 18.50 7.45
N PRO A 16 4.47 18.35 6.52
CA PRO A 16 3.04 18.29 6.84
C PRO A 16 2.66 17.05 7.65
N LEU A 17 3.53 16.04 7.75
CA LEU A 17 3.30 14.84 8.56
C LEU A 17 3.70 15.02 10.02
N GLY A 18 4.47 16.08 10.35
CA GLY A 18 4.83 16.45 11.72
C GLY A 18 5.63 15.40 12.50
N LYS A 19 6.24 14.43 11.83
CA LYS A 19 7.02 13.35 12.47
C LYS A 19 8.08 12.77 11.55
N ASN A 20 9.13 12.22 12.15
CA ASN A 20 10.18 11.53 11.41
C ASN A 20 9.76 10.11 11.01
N TYR A 21 9.99 9.76 9.75
CA TYR A 21 9.76 8.42 9.21
C TYR A 21 11.07 7.70 8.94
N ASN A 22 11.02 6.36 8.98
CA ASN A 22 12.11 5.52 8.52
C ASN A 22 11.56 4.51 7.49
N MET A 23 12.37 4.15 6.49
CA MET A 23 11.94 3.29 5.38
C MET A 23 12.63 1.93 5.41
N ARG A 24 11.92 0.89 4.96
CA ARG A 24 12.43 -0.46 4.78
C ARG A 24 11.88 -1.03 3.49
N TRP A 25 12.70 -1.81 2.79
CA TRP A 25 12.29 -2.58 1.62
C TRP A 25 13.01 -3.93 1.62
N ILE A 26 12.32 -4.97 2.08
CA ILE A 26 12.85 -6.34 2.21
C ILE A 26 12.65 -7.13 0.91
N ALA A 27 11.80 -6.65 -0.01
CA ALA A 27 11.38 -7.36 -1.22
C ALA A 27 10.70 -8.72 -0.98
N SER A 28 10.23 -8.98 0.25
CA SER A 28 9.36 -10.11 0.62
C SER A 28 8.08 -9.57 1.24
N LEU A 29 6.95 -9.71 0.52
CA LEU A 29 5.65 -9.20 0.98
C LEU A 29 5.28 -9.74 2.36
N VAL A 30 5.58 -11.01 2.62
CA VAL A 30 5.30 -11.65 3.92
C VAL A 30 6.13 -11.01 5.04
N ALA A 31 7.42 -10.76 4.81
CA ALA A 31 8.27 -10.11 5.82
C ALA A 31 7.86 -8.65 6.08
N GLU A 32 7.44 -7.95 5.03
CA GLU A 32 6.88 -6.60 5.11
C GLU A 32 5.59 -6.58 5.97
N VAL A 33 4.63 -7.45 5.65
CA VAL A 33 3.35 -7.57 6.36
C VAL A 33 3.55 -7.98 7.81
N TYR A 34 4.41 -8.96 8.08
CA TYR A 34 4.73 -9.39 9.45
C TYR A 34 5.22 -8.21 10.30
N ARG A 35 6.18 -7.44 9.78
CA ARG A 35 6.70 -6.26 10.47
C ARG A 35 5.62 -5.21 10.73
N ILE A 36 4.74 -4.97 9.75
CA ILE A 36 3.62 -4.02 9.87
C ILE A 36 2.62 -4.48 10.94
N LEU A 37 2.31 -5.77 11.00
CA LEU A 37 1.45 -6.31 12.06
C LEU A 37 2.07 -6.16 13.45
N THR A 38 3.39 -6.30 13.58
CA THR A 38 4.07 -6.21 14.88
C THR A 38 4.18 -4.78 15.42
N ARG A 39 4.45 -3.80 14.55
CA ARG A 39 4.82 -2.44 15.01
C ARG A 39 4.29 -1.30 14.13
N GLY A 40 3.32 -1.59 13.27
CA GLY A 40 2.75 -0.63 12.34
C GLY A 40 3.68 -0.26 11.17
N GLY A 41 3.19 0.68 10.38
CA GLY A 41 3.84 1.15 9.15
C GLY A 41 2.93 0.97 7.93
N ILE A 42 3.46 1.36 6.77
CA ILE A 42 2.77 1.27 5.49
C ILE A 42 3.68 0.59 4.46
N PHE A 43 3.10 -0.29 3.67
CA PHE A 43 3.73 -0.89 2.50
C PHE A 43 3.01 -0.40 1.24
N MET A 44 3.78 -0.08 0.21
CA MET A 44 3.25 0.38 -1.07
C MET A 44 3.97 -0.32 -2.23
N TYR A 45 3.18 -0.91 -3.11
CA TYR A 45 3.59 -1.39 -4.43
C TYR A 45 2.68 -0.75 -5.48
N PRO A 46 2.97 0.50 -5.89
CA PRO A 46 2.10 1.25 -6.81
C PRO A 46 2.17 0.69 -8.23
N LEU A 47 1.33 1.26 -9.10
CA LEU A 47 1.43 1.02 -10.53
C LEU A 47 2.80 1.45 -11.07
N ASP A 48 3.31 0.70 -12.05
CA ASP A 48 4.56 0.96 -12.73
C ASP A 48 4.30 1.22 -14.22
N SER A 49 4.54 2.47 -14.65
CA SER A 49 4.34 2.89 -16.03
C SER A 49 5.45 2.45 -16.99
N ARG A 50 6.56 1.89 -16.48
CA ARG A 50 7.69 1.44 -17.33
C ARG A 50 7.33 0.28 -18.23
N ASN A 51 6.38 -0.57 -17.82
CA ASN A 51 5.83 -1.64 -18.65
C ASN A 51 4.30 -1.55 -18.66
N PRO A 52 3.70 -0.90 -19.66
CA PRO A 52 2.24 -0.77 -19.78
C PRO A 52 1.50 -2.10 -19.81
N ALA A 53 2.13 -3.18 -20.30
CA ALA A 53 1.53 -4.52 -20.33
C ALA A 53 1.52 -5.21 -18.95
N LYS A 54 2.25 -4.69 -17.97
CA LYS A 54 2.33 -5.21 -16.59
C LYS A 54 2.29 -4.06 -15.59
N PRO A 55 1.17 -3.32 -15.52
CA PRO A 55 1.10 -2.06 -14.78
C PRO A 55 1.18 -2.28 -13.26
N ALA A 56 1.02 -3.51 -12.77
CA ALA A 56 1.24 -3.89 -11.38
C ALA A 56 2.08 -5.18 -11.31
N LYS A 57 2.66 -5.46 -10.14
CA LYS A 57 3.48 -6.67 -9.92
C LYS A 57 2.77 -7.77 -9.14
N LEU A 58 2.07 -7.41 -8.07
CA LEU A 58 1.42 -8.36 -7.16
C LEU A 58 0.10 -8.85 -7.75
N ARG A 59 -0.26 -10.10 -7.48
CA ARG A 59 -1.53 -10.70 -7.90
C ARG A 59 -2.60 -10.53 -6.85
N LEU A 60 -3.81 -10.28 -7.32
CA LEU A 60 -4.98 -10.09 -6.48
C LEU A 60 -5.26 -11.33 -5.63
N MET A 61 -5.38 -12.50 -6.28
CA MET A 61 -5.94 -13.69 -5.65
C MET A 61 -5.07 -14.31 -4.56
N TYR A 62 -3.75 -14.35 -4.76
CA TYR A 62 -2.84 -15.12 -3.90
C TYR A 62 -1.69 -14.30 -3.31
N GLU A 63 -1.66 -12.99 -3.54
CA GLU A 63 -0.74 -12.08 -2.84
C GLU A 63 -1.51 -10.98 -2.10
N ALA A 64 -2.36 -10.21 -2.80
CA ALA A 64 -3.04 -9.07 -2.21
C ALA A 64 -4.21 -9.46 -1.29
N ASN A 65 -5.15 -10.28 -1.75
CA ASN A 65 -6.33 -10.72 -0.98
C ASN A 65 -5.99 -11.38 0.37
N PRO A 66 -5.08 -12.39 0.44
CA PRO A 66 -4.76 -13.02 1.72
C PRO A 66 -4.10 -12.03 2.69
N MET A 67 -3.19 -11.18 2.21
CA MET A 67 -2.55 -10.17 3.06
C MET A 67 -3.53 -9.08 3.49
N ALA A 68 -4.45 -8.70 2.61
CA ALA A 68 -5.48 -7.71 2.91
C ALA A 68 -6.44 -8.21 3.98
N PHE A 69 -6.88 -9.46 3.88
CA PHE A 69 -7.71 -10.08 4.91
C PHE A 69 -7.03 -10.03 6.28
N ILE A 70 -5.77 -10.45 6.38
CA ILE A 70 -5.02 -10.42 7.65
C ILE A 70 -4.88 -9.00 8.21
N ILE A 71 -4.47 -8.03 7.38
CA ILE A 71 -4.24 -6.65 7.80
C ILE A 71 -5.55 -5.99 8.26
N GLU A 72 -6.65 -6.19 7.53
CA GLU A 72 -7.94 -5.59 7.90
C GLU A 72 -8.52 -6.23 9.18
N GLN A 73 -8.33 -7.53 9.39
CA GLN A 73 -8.69 -8.17 10.67
C GLN A 73 -7.86 -7.62 11.85
N ALA A 74 -6.64 -7.15 11.60
CA ALA A 74 -5.81 -6.46 12.59
C ALA A 74 -6.14 -4.95 12.74
N GLY A 75 -7.22 -4.46 12.13
CA GLY A 75 -7.63 -3.05 12.19
C GLY A 75 -6.88 -2.11 11.24
N GLY A 76 -6.06 -2.66 10.34
CA GLY A 76 -5.42 -1.92 9.26
C GLY A 76 -6.35 -1.65 8.07
N LEU A 77 -5.79 -1.13 6.99
CA LEU A 77 -6.52 -0.88 5.74
C LEU A 77 -5.69 -1.37 4.55
N CYS A 78 -6.37 -1.85 3.51
CA CYS A 78 -5.77 -2.30 2.25
C CYS A 78 -6.51 -1.71 1.05
N SER A 79 -5.78 -1.01 0.18
CA SER A 79 -6.36 -0.32 -0.97
C SER A 79 -5.45 -0.35 -2.19
N THR A 80 -6.05 -0.21 -3.39
CA THR A 80 -5.35 0.11 -4.63
C THR A 80 -4.91 1.58 -4.72
N GLY A 81 -5.32 2.40 -3.74
CA GLY A 81 -5.32 3.85 -3.78
C GLY A 81 -6.68 4.43 -4.16
N ARG A 82 -7.53 3.66 -4.85
CA ARG A 82 -8.86 4.11 -5.32
C ARG A 82 -10.01 3.21 -4.89
N GLU A 83 -9.73 1.93 -4.66
CA GLU A 83 -10.71 0.90 -4.28
C GLU A 83 -10.12 0.05 -3.14
N ARG A 84 -10.97 -0.52 -2.29
CA ARG A 84 -10.56 -1.46 -1.24
C ARG A 84 -10.21 -2.81 -1.85
N ILE A 85 -9.11 -3.43 -1.43
CA ILE A 85 -8.59 -4.66 -2.06
C ILE A 85 -9.61 -5.79 -2.03
N LEU A 86 -10.27 -6.01 -0.89
CA LEU A 86 -11.23 -7.12 -0.72
C LEU A 86 -12.56 -6.91 -1.45
N ASP A 87 -12.84 -5.71 -1.95
CA ASP A 87 -14.08 -5.42 -2.69
C ASP A 87 -13.91 -5.64 -4.21
N ILE A 88 -12.66 -5.81 -4.68
CA ILE A 88 -12.37 -5.99 -6.11
C ILE A 88 -12.91 -7.33 -6.59
N LYS A 89 -13.81 -7.28 -7.58
CA LYS A 89 -14.24 -8.49 -8.31
C LYS A 89 -13.14 -8.91 -9.29
N PRO A 90 -12.54 -10.10 -9.15
CA PRO A 90 -11.48 -10.56 -10.04
C PRO A 90 -12.00 -10.83 -11.44
N THR A 91 -11.19 -10.48 -12.45
CA THR A 91 -11.44 -10.77 -13.87
C THR A 91 -10.57 -11.91 -14.40
N ASP A 92 -9.47 -12.23 -13.70
CA ASP A 92 -8.54 -13.30 -14.04
C ASP A 92 -7.84 -13.82 -12.76
N ILE A 93 -7.49 -15.11 -12.72
CA ILE A 93 -6.80 -15.72 -11.57
C ILE A 93 -5.41 -15.13 -11.30
N HIS A 94 -4.75 -14.60 -12.34
CA HIS A 94 -3.46 -13.94 -12.30
C HIS A 94 -3.57 -12.42 -12.43
N GLN A 95 -4.77 -11.85 -12.27
CA GLN A 95 -4.99 -10.41 -12.25
C GLN A 95 -4.01 -9.73 -11.30
N ARG A 96 -3.32 -8.70 -11.80
CA ARG A 96 -2.37 -7.92 -11.01
C ARG A 96 -3.01 -6.65 -10.48
N VAL A 97 -2.56 -6.22 -9.31
CA VAL A 97 -3.15 -5.09 -8.59
C VAL A 97 -2.07 -4.25 -7.90
N PRO A 98 -2.15 -2.90 -7.92
CA PRO A 98 -1.35 -2.08 -7.03
C PRO A 98 -1.82 -2.29 -5.58
N LEU A 99 -0.90 -2.19 -4.64
CA LEU A 99 -1.20 -2.51 -3.24
C LEU A 99 -0.66 -1.45 -2.30
N ILE A 100 -1.53 -0.90 -1.47
CA ILE A 100 -1.22 -0.01 -0.36
C ILE A 100 -1.83 -0.66 0.88
N LEU A 101 -1.02 -1.03 1.86
CA LEU A 101 -1.51 -1.69 3.08
C LEU A 101 -0.78 -1.24 4.33
N GLY A 102 -1.45 -1.38 5.48
CA GLY A 102 -0.86 -1.25 6.80
C GLY A 102 -1.69 -0.41 7.74
N SER A 103 -1.03 0.45 8.53
CA SER A 103 -1.67 1.33 9.50
C SER A 103 -2.74 2.20 8.84
N LYS A 104 -3.99 2.07 9.31
CA LYS A 104 -5.18 2.66 8.70
C LYS A 104 -5.02 4.15 8.32
N GLN A 105 -4.55 4.97 9.26
CA GLN A 105 -4.38 6.42 9.05
C GLN A 105 -3.36 6.75 7.94
N GLU A 106 -2.28 5.98 7.81
CA GLU A 106 -1.28 6.21 6.76
C GLU A 106 -1.85 5.81 5.39
N VAL A 107 -2.58 4.68 5.33
CA VAL A 107 -3.23 4.23 4.09
C VAL A 107 -4.32 5.21 3.65
N GLU A 108 -5.17 5.69 4.57
CA GLU A 108 -6.20 6.69 4.30
C GLU A 108 -5.61 7.99 3.75
N ARG A 109 -4.46 8.45 4.29
CA ARG A 109 -3.76 9.63 3.76
C ARG A 109 -3.34 9.44 2.31
N VAL A 110 -2.68 8.32 1.98
CA VAL A 110 -2.25 8.06 0.60
C VAL A 110 -3.46 7.91 -0.33
N VAL A 111 -4.54 7.26 0.12
CA VAL A 111 -5.81 7.19 -0.62
C VAL A 111 -6.39 8.59 -0.84
N GLY A 112 -6.33 9.49 0.14
CA GLY A 112 -6.71 10.90 -0.01
C GLY A 112 -5.97 11.57 -1.17
N TYR A 113 -4.65 11.39 -1.25
CA TYR A 113 -3.85 11.94 -2.35
C TYR A 113 -4.22 11.37 -3.72
N HIS A 114 -4.77 10.16 -3.78
CA HIS A 114 -5.27 9.57 -5.03
C HIS A 114 -6.65 10.09 -5.44
N LYS A 115 -7.44 10.62 -4.51
CA LYS A 115 -8.76 11.23 -4.78
C LYS A 115 -8.64 12.69 -5.27
N GLU A 116 -7.57 13.37 -4.89
CA GLU A 116 -7.24 14.73 -5.34
C GLU A 116 -6.67 14.77 -6.77
N SER A 117 -6.35 13.61 -7.36
CA SER A 117 -5.61 13.47 -8.63
C SER A 117 -6.35 12.72 -9.72
#